data_AF-A0A3A0C762-F1
#
_entry.id   AF-A0A3A0C762-F1
#
_cell.length_a   1.000
_cell.length_b   1.000
_cell.length_c   1.000
_cell.angle_alpha   90.00
_cell.angle_beta   90.00
_cell.angle_gamma   90.00
#
_symmetry.space_group_name_H-M   'P 1'
#
loop_
_entity.id
_entity.type
_entity.pdbx_description
1 polymer ?
#
loop_
_entity_poly.entity_id
_entity_poly.type
_entity_poly.pdbx_seq_one_letter_code
_entity_poly.pdbx_strand_id
1 'polypeptide(L)'
;MGSQQAFWAVPANDGEPDVWVCMSCLSEAFCRKVPMPDCPTCHGVSTYEAFTLAAVQDWGTEELIAKATAACRAEEALRAAAPAPTSLESVQ
;
A
#
# COMPACT_ATOMS: atom_id res chain seq x y z
N MET A 1 -25.53 -4.49 -3.31
CA MET A 1 -24.41 -5.38 -3.68
C MET A 1 -23.14 -4.67 -3.27
N GLY A 2 -22.53 -5.06 -2.15
CA GLY A 2 -21.27 -4.47 -1.71
C GLY A 2 -20.15 -5.11 -2.50
N SER A 3 -19.61 -4.40 -3.49
CA SER A 3 -18.45 -4.85 -4.25
C SER A 3 -17.30 -5.05 -3.28
N GLN A 4 -17.01 -6.30 -2.94
CA GLN A 4 -15.91 -6.65 -2.06
C GLN A 4 -14.63 -6.27 -2.81
N GLN A 5 -14.04 -5.13 -2.43
CA GLN A 5 -12.88 -4.60 -3.12
C GLN A 5 -11.71 -5.55 -2.88
N ALA A 6 -11.21 -6.15 -3.95
CA ALA A 6 -10.07 -7.05 -3.89
C ALA A 6 -8.79 -6.22 -3.85
N PHE A 7 -7.82 -6.67 -3.06
CA PHE A 7 -6.51 -6.06 -3.00
C PHE A 7 -5.47 -7.13 -3.35
N TRP A 8 -4.55 -6.79 -4.24
CA TRP A 8 -3.35 -7.58 -4.42
C TRP A 8 -2.27 -7.09 -3.49
N ALA A 9 -1.80 -7.97 -2.61
CA ALA A 9 -0.67 -7.69 -1.74
C ALA A 9 0.63 -7.66 -2.56
N VAL A 10 1.45 -6.65 -2.29
CA VAL A 10 2.76 -6.47 -2.89
C VAL A 10 3.80 -6.79 -1.82
N PRO A 11 4.70 -7.76 -2.05
CA PRO A 11 5.71 -8.12 -1.07
C PRO A 11 6.60 -6.91 -0.77
N ALA A 12 6.91 -6.75 0.50
CA ALA A 12 7.85 -5.73 0.96
C ALA A 12 9.27 -6.17 0.60
N ASN A 13 9.97 -5.39 -0.21
CA ASN A 13 11.41 -5.51 -0.37
C ASN A 13 12.08 -4.30 0.25
N ASP A 14 13.14 -4.53 1.02
CA ASP A 14 13.98 -3.47 1.59
C ASP A 14 14.50 -2.56 0.46
N GLY A 15 14.06 -1.30 0.46
CA GLY A 15 14.47 -0.29 -0.52
C GLY A 15 13.59 -0.16 -1.77
N GLU A 16 12.50 -0.92 -1.89
CA GLU A 16 11.55 -0.82 -3.00
C GLU A 16 10.34 0.08 -2.67
N PRO A 17 9.64 0.62 -3.69
CA PRO A 17 8.49 1.50 -3.46
C PRO A 17 7.36 0.79 -2.72
N ASP A 18 7.12 1.23 -1.48
CA ASP A 18 6.03 0.71 -0.65
C ASP A 18 4.66 1.32 -0.98
N VAL A 19 4.60 2.45 -1.70
CA VAL A 19 3.36 3.21 -1.92
C VAL A 19 2.90 3.09 -3.37
N TRP A 20 1.64 2.73 -3.57
CA TRP A 20 0.97 2.67 -4.86
C TRP A 20 0.00 3.83 -4.98
N VAL A 21 0.26 4.72 -5.93
CA VAL A 21 -0.55 5.93 -6.15
C VAL A 21 -1.32 5.83 -7.46
N CYS A 22 -2.61 6.17 -7.40
CA CYS A 22 -3.44 6.29 -8.59
C CYS A 22 -3.05 7.55 -9.40
N MET A 23 -2.40 7.37 -10.54
CA MET A 23 -1.99 8.47 -11.43
C MET A 23 -3.16 9.17 -12.14
N SER A 24 -4.34 8.54 -12.20
CA SER A 24 -5.52 9.15 -12.84
C SER A 24 -6.16 10.25 -11.98
N CYS A 25 -6.24 10.06 -10.67
CA CYS A 25 -6.89 11.02 -9.76
C CYS A 25 -5.96 11.69 -8.76
N LEU A 26 -4.79 11.09 -8.49
CA LEU A 26 -3.84 11.56 -7.47
C LEU A 26 -4.46 11.76 -6.08
N SER A 27 -5.60 11.11 -5.81
CA SER A 27 -6.31 11.19 -4.53
C SER A 27 -6.20 9.91 -3.72
N GLU A 28 -5.82 8.79 -4.33
CA GLU A 28 -5.76 7.48 -3.67
C GLU A 28 -4.34 6.94 -3.64
N ALA A 29 -3.91 6.54 -2.44
CA ALA A 29 -2.62 5.91 -2.18
C ALA A 29 -2.80 4.71 -1.25
N PHE A 30 -2.13 3.61 -1.59
CA PHE A 30 -2.14 2.38 -0.81
C PHE A 30 -0.72 1.94 -0.51
N CYS A 31 -0.48 1.41 0.68
CA CYS A 31 0.83 0.88 1.03
C CYS A 31 0.84 -0.64 0.83
N ARG A 32 1.82 -1.15 0.07
CA ARG A 32 2.07 -2.59 -0.18
C ARG A 32 0.86 -3.36 -0.69
N LYS A 33 -0.10 -2.67 -1.30
CA LYS A 33 -1.27 -3.27 -1.90
C LYS A 33 -1.80 -2.41 -3.02
N VAL A 34 -2.43 -3.04 -4.00
CA VAL A 34 -3.09 -2.38 -5.12
C VAL A 34 -4.55 -2.82 -5.17
N PRO A 35 -5.51 -1.88 -5.18
CA PRO A 35 -6.92 -2.23 -5.35
C PRO A 35 -7.16 -2.76 -6.77
N MET A 36 -7.99 -3.79 -6.87
CA MET A 36 -8.46 -4.39 -8.11
C MET A 36 -10.00 -4.41 -8.14
N PRO A 37 -10.62 -4.27 -9.33
CA PRO A 37 -9.97 -4.11 -10.64
C PRO A 37 -9.58 -2.65 -10.96
N ASP A 38 -10.12 -1.69 -10.22
CA ASP A 38 -10.01 -0.27 -10.50
C ASP A 38 -9.83 0.57 -9.23
N CYS A 39 -9.44 1.83 -9.43
CA CYS A 39 -9.38 2.81 -8.35
C CYS A 39 -10.78 3.03 -7.73
N PRO A 40 -10.95 2.92 -6.40
CA PRO A 40 -12.26 3.06 -5.76
C PRO A 40 -12.88 4.45 -5.94
N THR A 41 -12.06 5.47 -6.24
CA THR A 41 -12.51 6.85 -6.35
C THR A 41 -12.83 7.23 -7.79
N CYS A 42 -11.95 6.92 -8.74
CA CYS A 42 -12.09 7.38 -10.13
C CYS A 42 -12.39 6.26 -11.13
N HIS A 43 -12.45 5.00 -10.67
CA HIS A 43 -12.65 3.82 -11.50
C HIS A 43 -11.62 3.66 -12.64
N GLY A 44 -10.45 4.26 -12.47
CA GLY A 44 -9.31 4.12 -13.39
C GLY A 44 -8.71 2.73 -13.28
N VAL A 45 -8.58 2.03 -14.40
CA VAL A 45 -8.00 0.68 -14.50
C VAL A 45 -6.49 0.79 -14.75
N SER A 46 -5.68 -0.02 -14.06
CA SER A 46 -4.22 -0.10 -14.24
C SER A 46 -3.48 1.25 -14.18
N THR A 47 -3.95 2.16 -13.34
CA THR A 47 -3.38 3.51 -13.21
C THR A 47 -2.47 3.68 -11.99
N TYR A 48 -2.20 2.60 -11.25
CA TYR A 48 -1.39 2.64 -10.05
C TYR A 48 0.10 2.52 -10.39
N GLU A 49 0.87 3.51 -9.98
CA GLU A 49 2.33 3.51 -10.07
C GLU A 49 2.96 3.45 -8.68
N ALA A 50 4.12 2.77 -8.61
CA ALA A 50 4.82 2.53 -7.36
C ALA A 50 5.82 3.66 -7.07
N PHE A 51 5.74 4.23 -5.87
CA PHE A 51 6.60 5.29 -5.37
C PHE A 51 7.07 4.99 -3.95
N THR A 52 8.17 5.61 -3.56
CA THR A 52 8.56 5.66 -2.15
C THR A 52 7.70 6.69 -1.42
N LEU A 53 7.48 6.49 -0.12
CA LEU A 53 6.74 7.48 0.69
C LEU A 53 7.41 8.87 0.64
N ALA A 54 8.76 8.90 0.62
CA ALA A 54 9.52 10.14 0.48
C ALA A 54 9.26 10.83 -0.86
N ALA A 55 9.17 10.09 -1.97
CA ALA A 55 8.83 10.67 -3.27
C ALA A 55 7.43 11.27 -3.23
N VAL A 56 6.42 10.55 -2.70
CA VAL A 56 5.05 11.07 -2.60
C VAL A 56 4.98 12.33 -1.72
N GLN A 57 5.82 12.43 -0.69
CA GLN A 57 5.92 13.65 0.14
C GLN A 57 6.51 14.86 -0.59
N ASP A 58 7.34 14.64 -1.61
CA ASP A 58 7.98 15.70 -2.39
C ASP A 58 7.03 16.33 -3.42
N TRP A 59 6.24 15.51 -4.13
CA TRP A 59 5.37 15.98 -5.22
C TRP A 59 3.87 15.93 -4.93
N GLY A 60 3.43 15.15 -3.94
CA GLY A 60 2.03 14.86 -3.68
C GLY A 60 1.25 16.02 -3.08
N THR A 61 -0.08 15.96 -3.18
CA THR A 61 -0.97 16.88 -2.47
C THR A 61 -1.04 16.53 -0.98
N GLU A 62 -1.41 17.47 -0.12
CA GLU A 62 -1.55 17.23 1.32
C GLU A 62 -2.48 16.05 1.63
N GLU A 63 -3.58 15.91 0.88
CA GLU A 63 -4.51 14.77 1.00
C GLU A 63 -3.82 13.44 0.64
N LEU A 64 -3.09 13.42 -0.49
CA LEU A 64 -2.41 12.23 -0.96
C LEU A 64 -1.31 11.79 0.03
N ILE A 65 -0.53 12.75 0.52
CA ILE A 65 0.52 12.52 1.51
C ILE A 65 -0.05 11.97 2.81
N ALA A 66 -1.16 12.53 3.29
CA ALA A 66 -1.84 12.06 4.49
C ALA A 66 -2.32 10.60 4.32
N LYS A 67 -2.93 10.27 3.18
CA LYS A 67 -3.39 8.91 2.87
C LYS A 67 -2.23 7.92 2.74
N ALA A 68 -1.17 8.26 2.01
CA ALA A 68 0.02 7.42 1.86
C ALA A 68 0.68 7.12 3.21
N THR A 69 0.83 8.15 4.05
CA THR A 69 1.41 8.03 5.39
C THR A 69 0.54 7.18 6.30
N ALA A 70 -0.77 7.39 6.30
CA ALA A 70 -1.72 6.61 7.09
C ALA A 70 -1.75 5.14 6.64
N ALA A 71 -1.74 4.89 5.33
CA ALA A 71 -1.71 3.55 4.77
C ALA A 71 -0.43 2.79 5.19
N CYS A 72 0.75 3.40 5.07
CA CYS A 72 1.99 2.73 5.48
C CYS A 72 2.09 2.51 6.98
N ARG A 73 1.60 3.46 7.80
CA ARG A 73 1.50 3.25 9.25
C ARG A 73 0.59 2.08 9.62
N ALA A 74 -0.56 1.95 8.94
CA ALA A 74 -1.49 0.86 9.18
C ALA A 74 -0.87 -0.49 8.81
N GLU A 75 -0.18 -0.59 7.66
CA GLU A 75 0.52 -1.82 7.26
C GLU A 75 1.70 -2.16 8.20
N GLU A 76 2.42 -1.16 8.68
CA GLU A 76 3.49 -1.36 9.67
C GLU A 76 2.95 -1.84 11.01
N ALA A 77 1.86 -1.26 11.50
CA ALA A 77 1.18 -1.72 12.70
C ALA A 77 0.67 -3.16 12.56
N LEU A 78 0.11 -3.51 11.39
CA LEU A 78 -0.34 -4.86 11.09
C LEU A 78 0.82 -5.86 11.08
N ARG A 79 1.97 -5.47 10.51
CA ARG A 79 3.18 -6.29 10.49
C ARG A 79 3.81 -6.45 11.87
N ALA A 80 3.81 -5.40 12.69
CA ALA A 80 4.29 -5.44 14.07
C ALA A 80 3.40 -6.29 14.97
N ALA A 81 2.10 -6.38 14.67
CA ALA A 81 1.14 -7.23 15.37
C ALA A 81 1.14 -8.68 14.89
N ALA A 82 1.76 -9.00 13.75
CA ALA A 82 1.93 -10.37 13.30
C ALA A 82 2.99 -11.07 14.19
N PRO A 83 2.70 -12.27 14.75
CA PRO A 83 3.68 -12.98 15.55
C PRO A 83 4.89 -13.31 14.66
N ALA A 84 6.08 -12.82 15.04
CA ALA A 84 7.33 -13.23 14.41
C ALA A 84 7.40 -14.76 14.39
N PRO A 85 7.80 -15.40 13.27
CA PRO A 85 8.04 -16.82 13.29
C PRO A 85 9.19 -17.04 14.27
N THR A 86 8.87 -17.61 15.42
CA THR A 86 9.87 -18.09 16.36
C THR A 86 10.59 -19.20 15.62
N SER A 87 11.74 -18.85 15.04
CA SER A 87 12.76 -19.79 14.62
C SER A 87 13.18 -20.53 15.87
N LEU A 88 12.58 -21.70 16.09
CA LEU A 88 12.87 -22.76 17.06
C LEU A 88 11.72 -23.73 16.80
N GLU A 89 11.91 -24.83 16.09
CA GLU A 89 12.37 -26.03 16.76
C GLU A 89 13.36 -26.81 15.88
N SER A 90 14.53 -27.00 16.47
CA SER A 90 15.57 -27.92 16.07
C SER A 90 15.05 -29.36 16.07
N VAL A 91 15.37 -30.06 14.98
CA VAL A 91 15.64 -31.49 14.86
C VAL A 91 15.61 -32.29 16.17
N GLN A 92 14.62 -33.17 16.32
CA GLN A 92 14.84 -34.50 16.90
C GLN A 92 13.79 -35.51 16.45
#